data_AF-A0A969L4E6-F1
#
_entry.id   AF-A0A969L4E6-F1
#
_cell.length_a   1.000
_cell.length_b   1.000
_cell.length_c   1.000
_cell.angle_alpha   90.00
_cell.angle_beta   90.00
_cell.angle_gamma   90.00
#
_symmetry.space_group_name_H-M   'P 1'
#
loop_
_entity.id
_entity.type
_entity.pdbx_description
1 polymer ?
#
loop_
_entity_poly.entity_id
_entity_poly.type
_entity_poly.pdbx_seq_one_letter_code
_entity_poly.pdbx_strand_id
1 'polypeptide(L)'
;MEHQYDSNELSEITAKIRVRIKEARLAKGIKQQEMGNILGVGKTTYSQMENGKLPISLERFLIIIKILEVENMLSQEIGYLLSGGDQQDLNVKDIKDKVDKIKDDIDQFKEVISSIAQKWITDK
;
A
#
# COMPACT_ATOMS: atom_id res chain seq x y z
N MET A 1 15.47 16.43 -16.00
CA MET A 1 14.45 17.13 -15.20
C MET A 1 14.56 16.60 -13.80
N GLU A 2 15.01 17.44 -12.87
CA GLU A 2 15.08 17.08 -11.46
C GLU A 2 13.66 17.22 -10.92
N HIS A 3 12.98 16.10 -10.65
CA HIS A 3 11.66 16.13 -10.02
C HIS A 3 11.84 16.68 -8.60
N GLN A 4 11.58 17.97 -8.45
CA GLN A 4 11.61 18.65 -7.17
C GLN A 4 10.31 18.29 -6.43
N TYR A 5 10.36 17.22 -5.65
CA TYR A 5 9.26 16.79 -4.79
C TYR A 5 8.83 17.94 -3.86
N ASP A 6 7.51 18.14 -3.70
CA ASP A 6 6.98 19.11 -2.74
C ASP A 6 7.38 18.70 -1.32
N SER A 7 7.99 19.63 -0.59
CA SER A 7 8.42 19.45 0.79
C SER A 7 7.26 19.06 1.72
N ASN A 8 6.03 19.47 1.40
CA ASN A 8 4.85 19.11 2.19
C ASN A 8 4.46 17.65 1.99
N GLU A 9 4.48 17.17 0.75
CA GLU A 9 4.13 15.79 0.39
C GLU A 9 5.13 14.79 1.01
N LEU A 10 6.44 15.07 0.93
CA LEU A 10 7.48 14.26 1.58
C LEU A 10 7.30 14.20 3.10
N SER A 11 6.91 15.31 3.73
CA SER A 11 6.67 15.38 5.16
C SER A 11 5.50 14.47 5.59
N GLU A 12 4.40 14.48 4.83
CA GLU A 12 3.22 13.67 5.11
C GLU A 12 3.51 12.17 4.96
N ILE A 13 4.21 11.78 3.89
CA ILE A 13 4.62 10.39 3.66
C ILE A 13 5.51 9.90 4.80
N THR A 14 6.50 10.69 5.19
CA THR A 14 7.41 10.31 6.28
C THR A 14 6.65 10.18 7.61
N ALA A 15 5.61 10.99 7.84
CA ALA A 15 4.74 10.85 9.02
C ALA A 15 3.97 9.51 9.02
N LYS A 16 3.37 9.14 7.88
CA LYS A 16 2.65 7.86 7.73
C LYS A 16 3.57 6.66 7.96
N ILE A 17 4.79 6.68 7.42
CA ILE A 17 5.78 5.61 7.61
C ILE A 17 6.13 5.43 9.09
N ARG A 18 6.36 6.53 9.83
CA ARG A 18 6.69 6.46 11.26
C ARG A 18 5.57 5.86 12.10
N VAL A 19 4.32 6.22 11.81
CA VAL A 19 3.14 5.65 12.46
C VAL A 19 3.09 4.13 12.25
N ARG A 20 3.30 3.67 11.01
CA ARG A 20 3.31 2.24 10.68
C ARG A 20 4.42 1.46 11.36
N ILE A 21 5.63 2.02 11.41
CA ILE A 21 6.75 1.42 12.17
C ILE A 21 6.33 1.20 13.63
N LYS A 22 5.74 2.22 14.24
CA LYS A 22 5.30 2.17 15.64
C LYS A 22 4.21 1.12 15.85
N GLU A 23 3.21 1.07 14.98
CA GLU A 23 2.12 0.09 15.04
C GLU A 23 2.63 -1.34 14.88
N ALA A 24 3.47 -1.59 13.87
CA ALA A 24 4.07 -2.90 13.63
C ALA A 24 4.95 -3.35 14.79
N ARG A 25 5.74 -2.43 15.38
CA ARG A 25 6.51 -2.71 16.60
C ARG A 25 5.60 -3.13 17.75
N LEU A 26 4.52 -2.38 17.98
CA LEU A 26 3.57 -2.68 19.06
C LEU A 26 2.86 -4.02 18.84
N ALA A 27 2.47 -4.33 17.61
CA ALA A 27 1.85 -5.61 17.25
C ALA A 27 2.77 -6.80 17.52
N LYS A 28 4.08 -6.63 17.35
CA LYS A 28 5.09 -7.64 17.72
C LYS A 28 5.45 -7.67 19.21
N GLY A 29 4.88 -6.78 20.04
CA GLY A 29 5.18 -6.69 21.46
C GLY A 29 6.59 -6.18 21.78
N ILE A 30 7.31 -5.63 20.80
CA ILE A 30 8.70 -5.17 20.96
C ILE A 30 8.70 -3.81 21.68
N LYS A 31 9.50 -3.66 22.73
CA LYS A 31 9.68 -2.41 23.46
C LYS A 31 10.60 -1.46 22.71
N GLN A 32 10.41 -0.16 22.91
CA GLN A 32 11.31 0.87 22.36
C GLN A 32 12.78 0.69 22.79
N GLN A 33 13.03 0.18 24.00
CA GLN A 33 14.39 -0.13 24.45
C GLN A 33 15.00 -1.28 23.66
N GLU A 34 14.21 -2.31 23.31
CA GLU A 34 14.69 -3.46 22.53
C GLU A 34 15.05 -3.04 21.11
N MET A 35 14.19 -2.22 20.47
CA MET A 35 14.53 -1.62 19.18
C MET A 35 15.76 -0.73 19.25
N GLY A 36 15.88 0.10 20.30
CA GLY A 36 17.08 0.91 20.53
C GLY A 36 18.34 0.06 20.58
N ASN A 37 18.31 -1.03 21.37
CA ASN A 37 19.43 -1.96 21.49
C ASN A 37 19.82 -2.57 20.14
N ILE A 38 18.85 -3.02 19.34
CA ILE A 38 19.11 -3.60 18.01
C ILE A 38 19.74 -2.57 17.06
N LEU A 39 19.33 -1.31 17.16
CA LEU A 39 19.82 -0.21 16.34
C LEU A 39 21.07 0.48 16.89
N GLY A 40 21.62 0.00 18.01
CA GLY A 40 22.78 0.62 18.67
C GLY A 40 22.51 2.04 19.19
N VAL A 41 21.27 2.36 19.56
CA VAL A 41 20.87 3.68 20.08
C VAL A 41 20.12 3.57 21.41
N GLY A 42 20.06 4.65 22.18
CA GLY A 42 19.27 4.68 23.41
C GLY A 42 17.76 4.64 23.16
N LYS A 43 16.97 4.17 24.13
CA LYS A 43 15.49 4.19 24.09
C LYS A 43 14.93 5.57 23.74
N THR A 44 15.48 6.63 24.32
CA THR A 44 15.03 8.00 24.06
C THR A 44 15.25 8.39 22.60
N THR A 45 16.41 8.04 22.03
CA THR A 45 16.73 8.27 20.62
C THR A 45 15.74 7.55 19.71
N TYR A 46 15.46 6.28 19.98
CA TYR A 46 14.47 5.53 19.21
C TYR A 46 13.04 6.10 19.37
N SER A 47 12.67 6.52 20.57
CA SER A 47 11.37 7.18 20.79
C SER A 47 11.26 8.50 20.03
N GLN A 48 12.32 9.30 19.96
CA GLN A 48 12.33 10.52 19.14
C GLN A 48 12.19 10.21 17.65
N MET A 49 12.77 9.10 17.17
CA MET A 49 12.59 8.62 15.81
C MET A 49 11.13 8.27 15.49
N GLU A 50 10.46 7.48 16.32
CA GLU A 50 9.04 7.12 16.13
C GLU A 50 8.11 8.34 16.15
N ASN A 51 8.46 9.36 16.95
CA ASN A 51 7.65 10.58 17.09
C ASN A 51 8.06 11.67 16.09
N GLY A 52 8.97 11.40 15.15
CA GLY A 52 9.41 12.36 14.12
C GLY A 52 10.25 13.54 14.66
N LYS A 53 10.70 13.48 15.91
CA LYS A 53 11.61 14.48 16.51
C LYS A 53 13.06 14.29 16.07
N LEU A 54 13.41 13.09 15.62
CA LEU A 54 14.72 12.74 15.08
C LEU A 54 14.52 11.99 13.75
N PRO A 55 15.23 12.34 12.68
CA PRO A 55 15.15 11.60 11.43
C PRO A 55 15.70 10.18 11.57
N ILE A 56 15.12 9.25 10.81
CA ILE A 56 15.61 7.87 10.69
C ILE A 56 16.49 7.82 9.44
N SER A 57 17.77 7.49 9.63
CA SER A 57 18.70 7.23 8.52
C SER A 57 18.24 6.01 7.71
N LEU A 58 18.52 5.98 6.40
CA LEU A 58 18.17 4.88 5.51
C LEU A 58 18.65 3.51 6.03
N GLU A 59 19.88 3.41 6.53
CA GLU A 59 20.42 2.17 7.11
C GLU A 59 19.56 1.63 8.26
N ARG A 60 19.27 2.48 9.25
CA ARG A 60 18.38 2.13 10.37
C ARG A 60 16.98 1.79 9.91
N PHE A 61 16.47 2.50 8.90
CA PHE A 61 15.16 2.22 8.32
C PHE A 61 15.12 0.81 7.73
N LEU A 62 16.11 0.41 6.93
CA LEU A 62 16.20 -0.96 6.38
C LEU A 62 16.27 -2.02 7.48
N ILE A 63 17.02 -1.77 8.55
CA ILE A 63 17.09 -2.67 9.71
C ILE A 63 15.71 -2.79 10.38
N ILE A 64 15.01 -1.66 10.61
CA ILE A 64 13.67 -1.64 11.19
C ILE A 64 12.70 -2.48 10.34
N ILE A 65 12.70 -2.30 9.03
CA ILE A 65 11.81 -3.04 8.11
C ILE A 65 12.02 -4.54 8.26
N LYS A 66 13.28 -4.97 8.26
CA LYS A 66 13.65 -6.38 8.38
C LYS A 66 13.19 -6.99 9.70
N ILE A 67 13.35 -6.29 10.82
CA ILE A 67 12.92 -6.76 12.16
C ILE A 67 11.41 -6.87 12.23
N LEU A 68 10.72 -5.86 11.69
CA LEU A 68 9.27 -5.78 11.75
C LEU A 68 8.59 -6.67 10.71
N GLU A 69 9.33 -7.25 9.75
CA GLU A 69 8.80 -8.09 8.65
C GLU A 69 7.66 -7.37 7.90
N VAL A 70 7.80 -6.04 7.76
CA VAL A 70 6.80 -5.15 7.13
C VAL A 70 7.12 -4.84 5.67
N GLU A 71 7.96 -5.65 5.03
CA GLU A 71 8.40 -5.46 3.64
C GLU A 71 7.20 -5.31 2.68
N ASN A 72 6.19 -6.17 2.84
CA ASN A 72 4.95 -6.13 2.06
C ASN A 72 4.00 -4.98 2.47
N MET A 73 4.08 -4.49 3.71
CA MET A 73 3.19 -3.45 4.23
C MET A 73 3.65 -2.05 3.83
N LEU A 74 4.92 -1.89 3.47
CA LEU A 74 5.49 -0.63 3.01
C LEU A 74 5.46 -0.49 1.49
N SER A 75 5.18 -1.57 0.74
CA SER A 75 5.11 -1.54 -0.72
C SER A 75 4.01 -0.60 -1.24
N GLN A 76 2.93 -0.37 -0.48
CA GLN A 76 1.86 0.55 -0.88
C GLN A 76 2.28 2.03 -0.72
N GLU A 77 3.04 2.37 0.33
CA GLU A 77 3.44 3.74 0.65
C GLU A 77 4.75 4.14 -0.01
N ILE A 78 5.69 3.19 -0.11
CA ILE A 78 6.99 3.39 -0.75
C ILE A 78 6.88 3.13 -2.26
N GLY A 79 5.93 2.30 -2.72
CA GLY A 79 5.72 2.03 -4.14
C GLY A 79 5.52 3.30 -4.95
N TYR A 80 4.71 4.22 -4.46
CA TYR A 80 4.51 5.56 -5.05
C TYR A 80 5.80 6.40 -5.09
N LEU A 81 6.66 6.27 -4.08
CA LEU A 81 7.91 7.04 -3.94
C LEU A 81 9.03 6.49 -4.84
N LEU A 82 9.13 5.17 -5.00
CA LEU A 82 10.20 4.50 -5.75
C LEU A 82 9.83 4.24 -7.22
N SER A 83 8.54 4.26 -7.58
CA SER A 83 8.10 4.05 -8.97
C SER A 83 8.33 5.27 -9.86
N GLY A 84 8.88 6.38 -9.34
CA GLY A 84 9.25 7.54 -10.13
C GLY A 84 8.10 8.04 -11.01
N GLY A 85 6.97 8.40 -10.39
CA GLY A 85 5.99 9.30 -11.02
C GLY A 85 5.23 8.79 -12.25
N ASP A 86 5.40 7.55 -12.73
CA ASP A 86 4.49 6.96 -13.72
C ASP A 86 3.52 6.00 -13.02
N GLN A 87 2.60 6.57 -12.24
CA GLN A 87 1.27 5.99 -12.18
C GLN A 87 0.60 6.34 -13.52
N GLN A 88 0.47 5.37 -14.42
CA GLN A 88 -0.79 5.35 -15.16
C GLN A 88 -1.85 5.22 -14.07
N ASP A 89 -2.43 6.35 -13.69
CA ASP A 89 -3.69 6.37 -12.96
C ASP A 89 -4.64 5.52 -13.78
N LEU A 90 -4.81 4.27 -13.37
CA LEU A 90 -5.97 3.51 -13.78
C LEU A 90 -7.13 4.22 -13.10
N ASN A 91 -7.66 5.22 -13.81
CA ASN A 91 -8.80 6.00 -13.38
C ASN A 91 -9.90 5.00 -12.99
N VAL A 92 -10.24 4.97 -11.70
CA VAL A 92 -11.21 4.03 -11.13
C VAL A 92 -12.55 4.13 -11.86
N LYS A 93 -12.86 5.32 -12.42
CA LYS A 93 -14.03 5.52 -13.27
C LYS A 93 -13.93 4.71 -14.56
N ASP A 94 -12.82 4.80 -15.29
CA ASP A 94 -12.62 4.08 -16.56
C ASP A 94 -12.60 2.56 -16.35
N ILE A 95 -12.09 2.09 -15.20
CA ILE A 95 -12.19 0.66 -14.83
C ILE A 95 -13.65 0.28 -14.58
N LYS A 96 -14.40 1.08 -13.80
CA LYS A 96 -15.81 0.82 -13.51
C LYS A 96 -16.65 0.78 -14.78
N ASP A 97 -16.44 1.75 -15.67
CA ASP A 97 -17.16 1.84 -16.95
C ASP A 97 -16.90 0.59 -17.82
N LYS A 98 -15.66 0.08 -17.83
CA LYS A 98 -15.33 -1.19 -18.51
C LYS A 98 -15.96 -2.40 -17.84
N VAL A 99 -15.96 -2.45 -16.51
CA VAL A 99 -16.56 -3.55 -15.73
C VAL A 99 -18.07 -3.61 -15.95
N ASP A 100 -18.74 -2.46 -15.97
CA ASP A 100 -20.19 -2.41 -16.17
C ASP A 100 -20.56 -2.82 -17.59
N LYS A 101 -19.79 -2.40 -18.60
CA LYS A 101 -19.97 -2.89 -19.97
C LYS A 101 -19.82 -4.41 -20.08
N ILE A 102 -18.83 -5.00 -19.41
CA ILE A 102 -18.64 -6.46 -19.40
C ILE A 102 -19.83 -7.17 -18.74
N LYS A 103 -20.41 -6.61 -17.68
CA LYS A 103 -21.61 -7.18 -17.05
C LYS A 103 -22.80 -7.15 -18.00
N ASP A 104 -23.00 -6.03 -18.69
CA ASP A 104 -24.09 -5.91 -19.67
C ASP A 104 -23.95 -6.96 -20.79
N ASP A 105 -22.73 -7.15 -21.31
CA ASP A 105 -22.45 -8.18 -22.32
C ASP A 105 -22.76 -9.59 -21.77
N ILE A 106 -22.34 -9.89 -20.53
CA ILE A 106 -22.62 -11.18 -19.87
C ILE A 106 -24.12 -11.42 -19.73
N ASP A 107 -24.89 -10.40 -19.34
CA ASP A 107 -26.33 -10.54 -19.15
C ASP A 107 -27.04 -10.75 -20.49
N GLN A 108 -26.62 -10.06 -21.56
CA GLN A 108 -27.13 -10.32 -22.91
C GLN A 108 -26.85 -11.76 -23.35
N PHE A 109 -25.65 -12.30 -23.08
CA PHE A 109 -25.33 -13.70 -23.41
C PHE A 109 -26.21 -14.70 -22.65
N LYS A 110 -26.52 -14.45 -21.37
CA LYS A 110 -27.41 -15.32 -20.58
C LYS A 110 -28.82 -15.39 -21.17
N GLU A 111 -29.35 -14.26 -21.64
CA GLU A 111 -30.67 -14.20 -22.28
C GLU A 111 -30.70 -15.02 -23.57
N VAL A 112 -29.66 -14.90 -24.41
CA VAL A 112 -29.54 -15.69 -25.64
C VAL A 112 -29.49 -17.19 -25.34
N ILE A 113 -28.68 -17.61 -24.37
CA ILE A 113 -28.59 -19.02 -23.96
C ILE A 113 -29.94 -19.52 -23.43
N SER A 114 -30.64 -18.70 -22.63
CA SER A 114 -31.95 -19.05 -22.08
C SER A 114 -33.00 -19.23 -23.18
N SER A 115 -33.01 -18.35 -24.18
CA SER A 115 -33.89 -18.44 -25.35
C SER A 115 -33.63 -19.71 -26.17
N ILE A 116 -32.36 -20.03 -26.43
CA ILE A 116 -31.98 -21.27 -27.14
C ILE A 116 -32.44 -22.49 -26.34
N ALA A 117 -32.19 -22.51 -25.02
CA ALA A 117 -32.58 -23.62 -24.16
C ALA A 117 -34.10 -23.85 -24.15
N GLN A 118 -34.89 -22.77 -24.08
CA GLN A 118 -36.36 -22.85 -24.15
C GLN A 118 -36.83 -23.41 -25.50
N LYS A 119 -36.27 -22.93 -26.61
CA LYS A 119 -36.61 -23.42 -27.95
C LYS A 119 -36.35 -24.93 -28.09
N TRP A 120 -35.22 -25.41 -27.57
CA TRP A 120 -34.88 -26.83 -27.58
C TRP A 120 -35.81 -27.71 -26.72
N ILE A 121 -36.40 -27.15 -25.66
CA ILE A 121 -37.37 -27.85 -24.81
C ILE A 121 -38.74 -27.94 -25.51
N THR A 122 -39.16 -26.90 -26.23
CA THR A 122 -40.47 -26.85 -26.91
C THR A 122 -40.52 -27.56 -28.25
N ASP A 123 -39.37 -27.75 -28.92
CA ASP A 123 -39.26 -28.47 -30.20
C ASP A 123 -39.09 -30.01 -30.03
N LYS A 124 -39.25 -30.54 -28.80
CA LYS A 124 -39.29 -31.97 -28.46
C LYS A 124 -40.71 -32.46 -28.22
#